data_AF-A0A2S3HPS6-F1
#
_entry.id   AF-A0A2S3HPS6-F1
#
_cell.length_a   1.000
_cell.length_b   1.000
_cell.length_c   1.000
_cell.angle_alpha   90.00
_cell.angle_beta   90.00
_cell.angle_gamma   90.00
#
_symmetry.space_group_name_H-M   'P 1'
#
loop_
_entity.id
_entity.type
_entity.pdbx_description
1 polymer ?
#
loop_
_entity_poly.entity_id
_entity_poly.type
_entity_poly.pdbx_seq_one_letter_code
_entity_poly.pdbx_strand_id
1 'polypeptide(L)'
;MKRPLRRSFAVLLFVVLVGAASFSAALRRAVAPAPAREPPLPLDPARLNATLLRLAAVDPSEAPLRRDVDELLDGRLPASAARARAWRRDRLLHPLHLHHQRFPLPRRGRYPDEDHDTLLHPLPRHEQQLHIDPALRRALRSWHRLRRYDPTVLGSLPSLLSLPGRIPSCAVVGNSGILLRANHGALIDSHDAVFRLNNARIAGYAAHVGSKTNLSFINSNILHLCARRPGCFCHPYGHGVPILLYICQAAHFLDIAACNTTSSSRHGSPISVTDARLDVLCARIVKYYSIRRFVAETGRAAEDWDRAHDAAMFHYSSGMQAIMVAVGVCDRVSVFGFGKSSDAKHHYHSNQKAELDLHDYEAEYAFYHDLAEHPQVVPFLKDAGFTVPPVIFYH
;
A
#
# COMPACT_ATOMS: atom_id res chain seq x y z
N MET A 1 -25.81 -68.74 22.82
CA MET A 1 -25.97 -68.25 21.44
C MET A 1 -24.74 -67.44 21.04
N LYS A 2 -23.77 -68.06 20.34
CA LYS A 2 -22.53 -67.40 19.89
C LYS A 2 -22.74 -66.88 18.45
N ARG A 3 -22.85 -65.56 18.26
CA ARG A 3 -22.95 -64.92 16.93
C ARG A 3 -21.63 -65.10 16.16
N PRO A 4 -21.65 -65.28 14.82
CA PRO A 4 -20.46 -65.63 14.07
C PRO A 4 -19.64 -64.38 13.73
N LEU A 5 -18.50 -64.20 14.40
CA LEU A 5 -17.48 -63.17 14.12
C LEU A 5 -16.94 -63.22 12.66
N ARG A 6 -17.21 -64.29 11.92
CA ARG A 6 -16.60 -64.59 10.62
C ARG A 6 -17.15 -63.74 9.46
N ARG A 7 -18.40 -63.27 9.55
CA ARG A 7 -19.01 -62.43 8.48
C ARG A 7 -18.55 -60.97 8.55
N SER A 8 -18.36 -60.43 9.75
CA SER A 8 -17.91 -59.06 9.96
C SER A 8 -16.47 -58.83 9.50
N PHE A 9 -15.60 -59.84 9.65
CA PHE A 9 -14.20 -59.74 9.23
C PHE A 9 -14.04 -59.79 7.70
N ALA A 10 -14.86 -60.58 7.01
CA ALA A 10 -14.84 -60.65 5.54
C ALA A 10 -15.33 -59.34 4.88
N VAL A 11 -16.34 -58.69 5.46
CA VAL A 11 -16.83 -57.38 4.99
C VAL A 11 -15.77 -56.30 5.21
N LEU A 12 -15.09 -56.31 6.37
CA LEU A 12 -14.01 -55.35 6.65
C LEU A 12 -12.85 -55.51 5.66
N LEU A 13 -12.45 -56.74 5.35
CA LEU A 13 -11.39 -57.02 4.38
C LEU A 13 -11.76 -56.56 2.97
N PHE A 14 -13.02 -56.75 2.56
CA PHE A 14 -13.51 -56.29 1.26
C PHE A 14 -13.53 -54.76 1.14
N VAL A 15 -13.96 -54.05 2.19
CA VAL A 15 -13.96 -52.57 2.23
C VAL A 15 -12.53 -52.02 2.16
N VAL A 16 -11.57 -52.65 2.86
CA VAL A 16 -10.15 -52.24 2.81
C VAL A 16 -9.56 -52.44 1.41
N LEU A 17 -9.86 -53.56 0.74
CA LEU A 17 -9.37 -53.84 -0.61
C LEU A 17 -9.94 -52.88 -1.66
N VAL A 18 -11.24 -52.57 -1.59
CA VAL A 18 -11.88 -51.59 -2.50
C VAL A 18 -11.37 -50.18 -2.24
N GLY A 19 -11.12 -49.82 -0.98
CA GLY A 19 -10.52 -48.54 -0.59
C GLY A 19 -9.10 -48.39 -1.13
N ALA A 20 -8.26 -49.42 -1.00
CA ALA A 20 -6.89 -49.42 -1.50
C ALA A 20 -6.81 -49.35 -3.04
N ALA A 21 -7.72 -50.04 -3.75
CA ALA A 21 -7.82 -49.97 -5.20
C ALA A 21 -8.27 -48.58 -5.70
N SER A 22 -9.24 -47.97 -5.01
CA SER A 22 -9.73 -46.62 -5.33
C SER A 22 -8.67 -45.54 -5.08
N PHE A 23 -7.92 -45.67 -3.97
CA PHE A 23 -6.81 -44.78 -3.64
C PHE A 23 -5.66 -44.90 -4.63
N SER A 24 -5.34 -46.11 -5.07
CA SER A 24 -4.32 -46.36 -6.10
C SER A 24 -4.72 -45.80 -7.48
N ALA A 25 -6.01 -45.88 -7.84
CA ALA A 25 -6.51 -45.28 -9.09
C ALA A 25 -6.52 -43.74 -9.04
N ALA A 26 -6.81 -43.15 -7.87
CA ALA A 26 -6.74 -41.71 -7.65
C ALA A 26 -5.30 -41.18 -7.72
N LEU A 27 -4.34 -41.89 -7.10
CA LEU A 27 -2.92 -41.59 -7.20
C LEU A 27 -2.39 -41.69 -8.63
N ARG A 28 -2.82 -42.70 -9.42
CA ARG A 28 -2.44 -42.80 -10.84
C ARG A 28 -3.00 -41.67 -11.70
N ARG A 29 -4.18 -41.12 -11.36
CA ARG A 29 -4.74 -39.93 -12.03
C ARG A 29 -4.07 -38.63 -11.60
N ALA A 30 -3.56 -38.55 -10.36
CA ALA A 30 -2.83 -37.38 -9.86
C ALA A 30 -1.37 -37.30 -10.36
N VAL A 31 -0.80 -38.42 -10.80
CA VAL A 31 0.59 -38.52 -11.29
C VAL A 31 0.68 -38.53 -12.83
N ALA A 32 -0.46 -38.46 -13.54
CA ALA A 32 -0.44 -38.30 -14.99
C ALA A 32 0.15 -36.90 -15.34
N PRO A 33 1.24 -36.83 -16.11
CA PRO A 33 1.76 -35.55 -16.59
C PRO A 33 0.65 -34.87 -17.40
N ALA A 34 0.38 -33.60 -17.13
CA ALA A 34 -0.46 -32.81 -18.01
C ALA A 34 0.13 -32.89 -19.43
N PRO A 35 -0.71 -33.02 -20.49
CA PRO A 35 -0.20 -33.00 -21.85
C PRO A 35 0.62 -31.73 -22.04
N ALA A 36 1.84 -31.88 -22.55
CA ALA A 36 2.71 -30.76 -22.86
C ALA A 36 1.95 -29.80 -23.76
N ARG A 37 1.54 -28.65 -23.20
CA ARG A 37 1.05 -27.53 -24.00
C ARG A 37 2.23 -27.12 -24.88
N GLU A 38 2.02 -27.12 -26.19
CA GLU A 38 2.95 -26.45 -27.10
C GLU A 38 3.23 -25.05 -26.53
N PRO A 39 4.51 -24.63 -26.48
CA PRO A 39 4.83 -23.29 -26.04
C PRO A 39 4.03 -22.33 -26.95
N PRO A 40 3.25 -21.40 -26.38
CA PRO A 40 2.57 -20.43 -27.20
C PRO A 40 3.60 -19.75 -28.10
N LEU A 41 3.27 -19.63 -29.40
CA LEU A 41 4.07 -18.87 -30.37
C LEU A 41 4.53 -17.57 -29.71
N PRO A 42 5.82 -17.17 -29.86
CA PRO A 42 6.33 -15.96 -29.25
C PRO A 42 5.39 -14.79 -29.55
N LEU A 43 4.73 -14.28 -28.50
CA LEU A 43 3.84 -13.14 -28.65
C LEU A 43 4.69 -11.97 -29.15
N ASP A 44 4.28 -11.37 -30.28
CA ASP A 44 4.86 -10.13 -30.78
C ASP A 44 4.99 -9.12 -29.62
N PRO A 45 6.21 -8.60 -29.33
CA PRO A 45 6.44 -7.68 -28.22
C PRO A 45 5.50 -6.48 -28.21
N ALA A 46 5.11 -5.97 -29.37
CA ALA A 46 4.17 -4.86 -29.49
C ALA A 46 2.76 -5.27 -29.02
N ARG A 47 2.31 -6.46 -29.41
CA ARG A 47 1.02 -7.03 -28.98
C ARG A 47 1.02 -7.33 -27.50
N LEU A 48 2.10 -7.92 -26.97
CA LEU A 48 2.23 -8.16 -25.54
C LEU A 48 2.12 -6.84 -24.77
N ASN A 49 2.88 -5.81 -25.17
CA ASN A 49 2.84 -4.51 -24.51
C ASN A 49 1.44 -3.87 -24.54
N ALA A 50 0.74 -3.94 -25.67
CA ALA A 50 -0.65 -3.47 -25.76
C ALA A 50 -1.59 -4.22 -24.81
N THR A 51 -1.44 -5.55 -24.70
CA THR A 51 -2.19 -6.36 -23.74
C THR A 51 -1.89 -5.96 -22.29
N LEU A 52 -0.62 -5.78 -21.94
CA LEU A 52 -0.19 -5.36 -20.60
C LEU A 52 -0.81 -4.01 -20.22
N LEU A 53 -0.75 -3.01 -21.12
CA LEU A 53 -1.34 -1.69 -20.91
C LEU A 53 -2.85 -1.76 -20.71
N ARG A 54 -3.54 -2.58 -21.51
CA ARG A 54 -4.98 -2.81 -21.39
C ARG A 54 -5.36 -3.42 -20.04
N LEU A 55 -4.63 -4.43 -19.58
CA LEU A 55 -4.89 -5.10 -18.30
C LEU A 55 -4.53 -4.21 -17.10
N ALA A 56 -3.44 -3.45 -17.21
CA ALA A 56 -3.04 -2.47 -16.20
C ALA A 56 -4.09 -1.36 -16.01
N ALA A 57 -4.83 -1.02 -17.08
CA ALA A 57 -5.88 -0.01 -17.03
C ALA A 57 -7.13 -0.41 -16.22
N VAL A 58 -7.30 -1.71 -15.93
CA VAL A 58 -8.43 -2.26 -15.16
C VAL A 58 -8.10 -2.26 -13.67
N ASP A 59 -8.93 -1.59 -12.88
CA ASP A 59 -8.85 -1.57 -11.42
C ASP A 59 -10.04 -2.35 -10.81
N PRO A 60 -9.82 -3.60 -10.35
CA PRO A 60 -10.89 -4.41 -9.75
C PRO A 60 -11.47 -3.81 -8.46
N SER A 61 -10.74 -2.90 -7.79
CA SER A 61 -11.17 -2.25 -6.56
C SER A 61 -12.10 -1.05 -6.81
N GLU A 62 -12.22 -0.57 -8.06
CA GLU A 62 -12.97 0.64 -8.41
C GLU A 62 -14.47 0.54 -8.07
N ALA A 63 -15.13 -0.54 -8.47
CA ALA A 63 -16.56 -0.72 -8.22
C ALA A 63 -16.89 -0.87 -6.72
N PRO A 64 -16.15 -1.67 -5.92
CA PRO A 64 -16.26 -1.64 -4.46
C PRO A 64 -16.06 -0.25 -3.86
N LEU A 65 -15.00 0.45 -4.24
CA LEU A 65 -14.70 1.79 -3.73
C LEU A 65 -15.80 2.79 -4.05
N ARG A 66 -16.37 2.73 -5.26
CA ARG A 66 -17.50 3.59 -5.66
C ARG A 66 -18.71 3.39 -4.76
N ARG A 67 -19.07 2.14 -4.46
CA ARG A 67 -20.17 1.85 -3.53
C ARG A 67 -19.90 2.41 -2.14
N ASP A 68 -18.67 2.27 -1.63
CA ASP A 68 -18.30 2.81 -0.33
C ASP A 68 -18.40 4.35 -0.29
N VAL A 69 -18.02 5.02 -1.38
CA VAL A 69 -18.16 6.49 -1.51
C VAL A 69 -19.64 6.89 -1.51
N ASP A 70 -20.48 6.19 -2.29
CA ASP A 70 -21.92 6.48 -2.37
C ASP A 70 -22.61 6.25 -1.01
N GLU A 71 -22.26 5.18 -0.29
CA GLU A 71 -22.75 4.92 1.07
C GLU A 71 -22.40 6.07 2.02
N LEU A 72 -21.17 6.58 2.00
CA LEU A 72 -20.78 7.74 2.80
C LEU A 72 -21.55 8.99 2.42
N LEU A 73 -21.71 9.27 1.12
CA LEU A 73 -22.43 10.47 0.67
C LEU A 73 -23.89 10.49 1.13
N ASP A 74 -24.50 9.30 1.25
CA ASP A 74 -25.84 9.08 1.80
C ASP A 74 -25.90 9.10 3.34
N GLY A 75 -24.76 9.26 4.02
CA GLY A 75 -24.66 9.25 5.47
C GLY A 75 -24.70 7.85 6.08
N ARG A 76 -24.29 6.82 5.33
CA ARG A 76 -24.14 5.43 5.83
C ARG A 76 -22.67 5.07 5.97
N LEU A 77 -22.34 4.21 6.93
CA LEU A 77 -20.96 3.73 7.07
C LEU A 77 -20.69 2.61 6.06
N PRO A 78 -19.58 2.65 5.29
CA PRO A 78 -19.31 1.67 4.25
C PRO A 78 -19.31 0.22 4.72
N ALA A 79 -19.80 -0.70 3.90
CA ALA A 79 -19.77 -2.13 4.20
C ALA A 79 -18.33 -2.69 4.35
N SER A 80 -17.34 -2.12 3.66
CA SER A 80 -15.92 -2.44 3.84
C SER A 80 -15.43 -2.08 5.25
N ALA A 81 -15.80 -0.89 5.74
CA ALA A 81 -15.52 -0.44 7.10
C ALA A 81 -16.35 -1.21 8.15
N ALA A 82 -17.56 -1.66 7.80
CA ALA A 82 -18.39 -2.51 8.65
C ALA A 82 -17.82 -3.93 8.82
N ARG A 83 -17.26 -4.52 7.77
CA ARG A 83 -16.61 -5.84 7.82
C ARG A 83 -15.33 -5.85 8.66
N ALA A 84 -14.58 -4.75 8.66
CA ALA A 84 -13.48 -4.55 9.60
C ALA A 84 -13.93 -4.58 11.09
N ARG A 85 -15.21 -4.29 11.38
CA ARG A 85 -15.83 -4.48 12.72
C ARG A 85 -16.08 -5.95 13.06
N ALA A 86 -16.52 -6.76 12.08
CA ALA A 86 -16.89 -8.16 12.29
C ALA A 86 -15.69 -9.08 12.50
N TRP A 87 -14.59 -8.85 11.77
CA TRP A 87 -13.35 -9.65 11.88
C TRP A 87 -12.67 -9.57 13.26
N ARG A 88 -13.04 -8.59 14.11
CA ARG A 88 -12.56 -8.47 15.50
C ARG A 88 -13.48 -9.08 16.56
N ARG A 89 -14.71 -9.47 16.19
CA ARG A 89 -15.65 -10.12 17.13
C ARG A 89 -15.36 -11.62 17.28
N ASP A 90 -14.79 -12.24 16.24
CA ASP A 90 -14.46 -13.66 16.25
C ASP A 90 -13.07 -13.90 16.85
N ARG A 91 -13.03 -13.92 18.19
CA ARG A 91 -11.80 -14.08 18.98
C ARG A 91 -11.18 -15.49 18.93
N LEU A 92 -11.68 -16.38 18.06
CA LEU A 92 -11.34 -17.81 18.08
C LEU A 92 -10.70 -18.36 16.82
N LEU A 93 -10.48 -17.57 15.76
CA LEU A 93 -9.79 -18.06 14.56
C LEU A 93 -8.69 -17.10 14.08
N HIS A 94 -7.45 -17.58 14.24
CA HIS A 94 -6.15 -17.11 13.71
C HIS A 94 -5.50 -15.80 14.24
N PRO A 95 -4.46 -15.91 15.10
CA PRO A 95 -3.67 -14.79 15.60
C PRO A 95 -2.48 -14.39 14.69
N LEU A 96 -2.64 -14.44 13.36
CA LEU A 96 -1.60 -14.02 12.42
C LEU A 96 -2.00 -12.71 11.72
N HIS A 97 -1.12 -11.71 11.82
CA HIS A 97 -1.09 -10.42 11.10
C HIS A 97 -1.57 -9.12 11.77
N LEU A 98 -1.80 -9.10 13.08
CA LEU A 98 -1.81 -7.83 13.86
C LEU A 98 -0.85 -7.87 15.07
N HIS A 99 0.20 -8.69 14.97
CA HIS A 99 1.21 -8.77 16.03
C HIS A 99 2.02 -7.47 16.10
N HIS A 100 1.64 -6.64 17.08
CA HIS A 100 2.45 -5.59 17.71
C HIS A 100 3.28 -4.69 16.77
N GLN A 101 2.64 -3.69 16.17
CA GLN A 101 3.26 -2.36 16.16
C GLN A 101 3.15 -1.76 17.57
N ARG A 102 3.92 -2.33 18.52
CA ARG A 102 4.35 -1.54 19.67
C ARG A 102 5.37 -0.56 19.11
N PHE A 103 4.94 0.66 18.78
CA PHE A 103 5.88 1.77 18.68
C PHE A 103 6.70 1.77 19.98
N PRO A 104 8.04 1.73 19.94
CA PRO A 104 8.81 1.85 21.15
C PRO A 104 8.56 3.25 21.71
N LEU A 105 7.75 3.31 22.76
CA LEU A 105 7.50 4.48 23.59
C LEU A 105 8.86 5.09 24.00
N PRO A 106 9.01 6.43 23.99
CA PRO A 106 10.13 7.05 24.66
C PRO A 106 9.99 6.79 26.17
N ARG A 107 10.84 5.93 26.73
CA ARG A 107 11.10 5.99 28.17
C ARG A 107 11.90 7.26 28.43
N ARG A 108 11.27 8.21 29.10
CA ARG A 108 11.80 9.45 29.70
C ARG A 108 12.17 10.58 28.73
N GLY A 109 11.17 11.41 28.45
CA GLY A 109 11.31 12.87 28.34
C GLY A 109 10.20 13.49 29.17
N ARG A 110 10.47 14.54 29.97
CA ARG A 110 9.51 15.22 30.86
C ARG A 110 8.31 15.75 30.06
N TYR A 111 7.24 14.97 29.95
CA TYR A 111 5.88 15.42 29.76
C TYR A 111 5.00 14.56 30.68
N PRO A 112 3.97 15.11 31.36
CA PRO A 112 3.22 14.36 32.37
C PRO A 112 2.52 13.17 31.72
N ASP A 113 2.90 11.98 32.17
CA ASP A 113 2.47 10.67 31.69
C ASP A 113 1.30 10.19 32.56
N GLU A 114 0.18 10.91 32.53
CA GLU A 114 -1.03 10.60 33.33
C GLU A 114 -2.26 10.15 32.52
N ASP A 115 -2.14 9.90 31.21
CA ASP A 115 -3.27 9.41 30.42
C ASP A 115 -3.17 7.89 30.21
N HIS A 116 -3.90 7.14 31.03
CA HIS A 116 -4.42 5.83 30.66
C HIS A 116 -5.38 5.99 29.47
N ASP A 117 -4.80 6.11 28.27
CA ASP A 117 -5.47 6.57 27.06
C ASP A 117 -6.52 5.55 26.57
N THR A 118 -7.79 5.89 26.76
CA THR A 118 -8.92 5.09 26.27
C THR A 118 -8.96 5.25 24.75
N LEU A 119 -8.65 4.20 23.98
CA LEU A 119 -8.75 4.24 22.52
C LEU A 119 -10.18 4.64 22.10
N LEU A 120 -10.34 5.87 21.60
CA LEU A 120 -11.59 6.34 21.04
C LEU A 120 -11.80 5.60 19.72
N HIS A 121 -12.98 5.00 19.53
CA HIS A 121 -13.35 4.47 18.22
C HIS A 121 -13.98 5.63 17.43
N PRO A 122 -13.38 6.09 16.31
CA PRO A 122 -13.85 7.25 15.57
C PRO A 122 -15.15 6.96 14.80
N LEU A 123 -15.56 5.70 14.75
CA LEU A 123 -16.75 5.24 14.04
C LEU A 123 -17.89 5.04 15.04
N PRO A 124 -19.09 5.62 14.80
CA PRO A 124 -20.22 5.46 15.70
C PRO A 124 -20.58 4.00 15.91
N ARG A 125 -20.93 3.66 17.15
CA ARG A 125 -21.19 2.28 17.60
C ARG A 125 -22.49 1.69 17.02
N HIS A 126 -23.39 2.51 16.49
CA HIS A 126 -24.67 2.12 15.87
C HIS A 126 -24.81 2.71 14.46
N GLU A 127 -25.66 2.10 13.63
CA GLU A 127 -26.14 2.66 12.35
C GLU A 127 -27.03 3.89 12.57
N GLN A 128 -26.48 4.91 13.20
CA GLN A 128 -27.06 6.25 13.17
C GLN A 128 -26.61 6.91 11.87
N GLN A 129 -27.52 7.61 11.21
CA GLN A 129 -27.21 8.37 10.00
C GLN A 129 -26.05 9.33 10.28
N LEU A 130 -24.93 9.13 9.58
CA LEU A 130 -23.74 9.95 9.71
C LEU A 130 -24.04 11.35 9.19
N HIS A 131 -23.89 12.35 10.07
CA HIS A 131 -23.94 13.73 9.64
C HIS A 131 -22.62 14.12 8.96
N ILE A 132 -22.60 14.05 7.62
CA ILE A 132 -21.45 14.50 6.82
C ILE A 132 -21.56 16.01 6.56
N ASP A 133 -20.57 16.75 7.07
CA ASP A 133 -20.41 18.18 6.83
C ASP A 133 -20.38 18.51 5.32
N PRO A 134 -21.01 19.61 4.86
CA PRO A 134 -21.04 19.99 3.45
C PRO A 134 -19.66 20.11 2.78
N ALA A 135 -18.63 20.58 3.50
CA ALA A 135 -17.28 20.67 2.96
C ALA A 135 -16.67 19.29 2.74
N LEU A 136 -16.83 18.37 3.70
CA LEU A 136 -16.39 16.99 3.56
C LEU A 136 -17.11 16.29 2.39
N ARG A 137 -18.42 16.49 2.26
CA ARG A 137 -19.23 15.97 1.14
C ARG A 137 -18.71 16.48 -0.21
N ARG A 138 -18.37 17.77 -0.31
CA ARG A 138 -17.79 18.36 -1.55
C ARG A 138 -16.41 17.79 -1.86
N ALA A 139 -15.55 17.62 -0.85
CA ALA A 139 -14.23 17.03 -1.01
C ALA A 139 -14.33 15.59 -1.51
N LEU A 140 -15.17 14.75 -0.88
CA LEU A 140 -15.38 13.35 -1.26
C LEU A 140 -15.91 13.24 -2.71
N ARG A 141 -16.92 14.03 -3.09
CA ARG A 141 -17.43 14.06 -4.47
C ARG A 141 -16.37 14.50 -5.48
N SER A 142 -15.54 15.46 -5.13
CA SER A 142 -14.51 16.00 -6.04
C SER A 142 -13.38 14.99 -6.23
N TRP A 143 -12.88 14.42 -5.13
CA TRP A 143 -11.89 13.34 -5.16
C TRP A 143 -12.37 12.16 -6.00
N HIS A 144 -13.61 11.69 -5.77
CA HIS A 144 -14.17 10.58 -6.53
C HIS A 144 -14.30 10.88 -8.04
N ARG A 145 -14.78 12.08 -8.42
CA ARG A 145 -14.90 12.48 -9.84
C ARG A 145 -13.56 12.61 -10.55
N LEU A 146 -12.50 12.94 -9.82
CA LEU A 146 -11.14 13.06 -10.35
C LEU A 146 -10.47 11.71 -10.53
N ARG A 147 -10.99 10.62 -9.95
CA ARG A 147 -10.38 9.28 -10.01
C ARG A 147 -10.50 8.65 -11.40
N ARG A 148 -9.71 9.17 -12.33
CA ARG A 148 -9.58 8.71 -13.73
C ARG A 148 -8.14 8.82 -14.16
N TYR A 149 -7.77 8.10 -15.21
CA TYR A 149 -6.44 8.21 -15.76
C TYR A 149 -6.24 9.57 -16.42
N ASP A 150 -5.16 10.25 -16.03
CA ASP A 150 -4.70 11.50 -16.61
C ASP A 150 -3.17 11.47 -16.65
N PRO A 151 -2.55 11.31 -17.82
CA PRO A 151 -1.09 11.21 -17.93
C PRO A 151 -0.41 12.52 -17.53
N THR A 152 -1.11 13.66 -17.55
CA THR A 152 -0.53 14.99 -17.29
C THR A 152 -0.45 15.35 -15.79
N VAL A 153 -0.97 14.47 -14.91
CA VAL A 153 -1.09 14.76 -13.47
C VAL A 153 0.24 15.15 -12.82
N LEU A 154 1.35 14.51 -13.21
CA LEU A 154 2.68 14.81 -12.65
C LEU A 154 3.11 16.25 -12.91
N GLY A 155 2.88 16.77 -14.11
CA GLY A 155 3.18 18.16 -14.46
C GLY A 155 2.30 19.18 -13.72
N SER A 156 1.12 18.75 -13.25
CA SER A 156 0.20 19.59 -12.49
C SER A 156 0.46 19.59 -10.99
N LEU A 157 1.30 18.68 -10.48
CA LEU A 157 1.52 18.51 -9.04
C LEU A 157 2.02 19.77 -8.32
N PRO A 158 2.96 20.58 -8.86
CA PRO A 158 3.36 21.82 -8.20
C PRO A 158 2.16 22.73 -7.90
N SER A 159 1.29 22.96 -8.88
CA SER A 159 0.09 23.77 -8.72
C SER A 159 -0.93 23.14 -7.76
N LEU A 160 -1.15 21.82 -7.87
CA LEU A 160 -2.08 21.08 -7.00
C LEU A 160 -1.66 21.11 -5.53
N LEU A 161 -0.35 21.16 -5.26
CA LEU A 161 0.23 21.27 -3.92
C LEU A 161 0.53 22.72 -3.51
N SER A 162 0.07 23.71 -4.27
CA SER A 162 0.28 25.15 -4.03
C SER A 162 1.76 25.54 -3.89
N LEU A 163 2.65 24.86 -4.63
CA LEU A 163 4.07 25.17 -4.66
C LEU A 163 4.34 26.32 -5.64
N PRO A 164 5.23 27.27 -5.31
CA PRO A 164 5.58 28.40 -6.20
C PRO A 164 6.38 27.97 -7.44
N GLY A 165 6.80 26.71 -7.50
CA GLY A 165 7.60 26.13 -8.57
C GLY A 165 8.08 24.74 -8.16
N ARG A 166 9.00 24.18 -8.95
CA ARG A 166 9.70 22.93 -8.59
C ARG A 166 10.72 23.20 -7.48
N ILE A 167 10.97 22.19 -6.66
CA ILE A 167 11.92 22.22 -5.55
C ILE A 167 13.30 21.78 -6.09
N PRO A 168 14.41 22.52 -5.85
CA PRO A 168 15.68 22.22 -6.51
C PRO A 168 16.27 20.83 -6.19
N SER A 169 16.04 20.33 -4.98
CA SER A 169 16.42 18.97 -4.59
C SER A 169 15.51 18.38 -3.52
N CYS A 170 15.11 17.12 -3.72
CA CYS A 170 14.29 16.38 -2.76
C CYS A 170 14.95 15.07 -2.36
N ALA A 171 14.91 14.74 -1.08
CA ALA A 171 15.20 13.41 -0.57
C ALA A 171 13.89 12.70 -0.20
N VAL A 172 13.66 11.51 -0.75
CA VAL A 172 12.57 10.63 -0.34
C VAL A 172 13.15 9.53 0.53
N VAL A 173 12.75 9.48 1.80
CA VAL A 173 13.27 8.55 2.80
C VAL A 173 12.22 7.49 3.10
N GLY A 174 12.44 6.31 2.53
CA GLY A 174 11.71 5.09 2.82
C GLY A 174 12.08 4.51 4.18
N ASN A 175 11.45 3.38 4.50
CA ASN A 175 11.57 2.79 5.84
C ASN A 175 12.46 1.55 5.86
N SER A 176 13.04 1.13 4.74
CA SER A 176 13.80 -0.12 4.65
C SER A 176 14.96 -0.17 5.65
N GLY A 177 15.19 -1.36 6.21
CA GLY A 177 16.29 -1.61 7.15
C GLY A 177 17.68 -1.43 6.52
N ILE A 178 17.78 -1.38 5.20
CA ILE A 178 19.04 -1.13 4.48
C ILE A 178 19.68 0.21 4.88
N LEU A 179 18.87 1.20 5.30
CA LEU A 179 19.35 2.50 5.77
C LEU A 179 20.36 2.41 6.91
N LEU A 180 20.35 1.32 7.68
CA LEU A 180 21.27 1.12 8.80
C LEU A 180 22.69 0.74 8.36
N ARG A 181 22.93 0.51 7.07
CA ARG A 181 24.24 0.11 6.52
C ARG A 181 25.18 1.29 6.30
N ALA A 182 24.63 2.49 6.16
CA ALA A 182 25.40 3.69 5.85
C ALA A 182 24.90 4.89 6.66
N ASN A 183 25.76 5.89 6.84
CA ASN A 183 25.42 7.13 7.55
C ASN A 183 24.97 8.20 6.56
N HIS A 184 23.81 7.99 5.93
CA HIS A 184 23.26 8.95 4.96
C HIS A 184 22.62 10.17 5.61
N GLY A 185 22.55 10.29 6.93
CA GLY A 185 21.75 11.33 7.58
C GLY A 185 22.13 12.75 7.20
N ALA A 186 23.43 13.06 7.11
CA ALA A 186 23.90 14.38 6.68
C ALA A 186 23.60 14.66 5.20
N LEU A 187 23.69 13.64 4.34
CA LEU A 187 23.36 13.75 2.91
C LEU A 187 21.85 13.92 2.70
N ILE A 188 21.02 13.21 3.46
CA ILE A 188 19.56 13.39 3.44
C ILE A 188 19.22 14.83 3.83
N ASP A 189 19.78 15.30 4.95
CA ASP A 189 19.51 16.63 5.48
C ASP A 189 20.10 17.76 4.60
N SER A 190 20.99 17.47 3.64
CA SER A 190 21.52 18.48 2.71
C SER A 190 20.55 18.86 1.58
N HIS A 191 19.44 18.14 1.40
CA HIS A 191 18.44 18.43 0.36
C HIS A 191 17.52 19.60 0.78
N ASP A 192 16.93 20.30 -0.20
CA ASP A 192 16.03 21.42 0.06
C ASP A 192 14.73 20.97 0.73
N ALA A 193 14.20 19.81 0.32
CA ALA A 193 13.06 19.17 0.96
C ALA A 193 13.30 17.68 1.26
N VAL A 194 12.82 17.23 2.42
CA VAL A 194 12.87 15.81 2.83
C VAL A 194 11.46 15.27 3.03
N PHE A 195 11.11 14.23 2.28
CA PHE A 195 9.82 13.53 2.34
C PHE A 195 9.99 12.23 3.12
N ARG A 196 9.20 12.01 4.17
CA ARG A 196 9.30 10.82 5.02
C ARG A 196 8.01 10.03 5.05
N LEU A 197 8.11 8.72 5.18
CA LEU A 197 6.97 7.83 5.03
C LEU A 197 6.40 7.33 6.36
N ASN A 198 5.08 7.25 6.44
CA ASN A 198 4.33 6.39 7.38
C ASN A 198 4.77 6.52 8.85
N ASN A 199 5.05 7.74 9.31
CA ASN A 199 5.40 8.05 10.70
C ASN A 199 6.60 7.25 11.24
N ALA A 200 7.59 6.99 10.38
CA ALA A 200 8.85 6.35 10.74
C ALA A 200 9.60 7.11 11.85
N ARG A 201 10.20 6.35 12.77
CA ARG A 201 10.90 6.93 13.92
C ARG A 201 12.25 7.51 13.48
N ILE A 202 12.56 8.75 13.89
CA ILE A 202 13.89 9.36 13.66
C ILE A 202 14.81 9.21 14.87
N ALA A 203 14.26 9.37 16.09
CA ALA A 203 15.04 9.36 17.32
C ALA A 203 15.84 8.05 17.50
N GLY A 204 17.16 8.17 17.61
CA GLY A 204 18.10 7.04 17.67
C GLY A 204 18.63 6.56 16.32
N TYR A 205 18.16 7.13 15.20
CA TYR A 205 18.57 6.76 13.84
C TYR A 205 19.05 7.94 12.99
N ALA A 206 19.13 9.16 13.56
CA ALA A 206 19.40 10.38 12.82
C ALA A 206 20.72 10.34 12.00
N ALA A 207 21.75 9.62 12.47
CA ALA A 207 22.99 9.44 11.70
C ALA A 207 22.77 8.72 10.35
N HIS A 208 21.78 7.83 10.30
CA HIS A 208 21.42 7.04 9.12
C HIS A 208 20.37 7.73 8.26
N VAL A 209 19.34 8.30 8.90
CA VAL A 209 18.11 8.74 8.21
C VAL A 209 17.91 10.26 8.20
N GLY A 210 18.81 11.01 8.84
CA GLY A 210 18.70 12.47 8.97
C GLY A 210 17.64 12.88 10.00
N SER A 211 17.42 14.19 10.11
CA SER A 211 16.50 14.82 11.06
C SER A 211 15.53 15.80 10.41
N LYS A 212 15.89 16.37 9.24
CA LYS A 212 15.05 17.29 8.47
C LYS A 212 13.82 16.55 7.95
N THR A 213 12.67 17.21 8.02
CA THR A 213 11.43 16.74 7.40
C THR A 213 10.63 17.95 6.93
N ASN A 214 10.25 17.95 5.65
CA ASN A 214 9.43 19.01 5.05
C ASN A 214 8.04 18.49 4.67
N LEU A 215 7.90 17.18 4.43
CA LEU A 215 6.62 16.54 4.10
C LEU A 215 6.53 15.17 4.77
N SER A 216 5.41 14.91 5.45
CA SER A 216 5.05 13.57 5.92
C SER A 216 4.11 12.94 4.89
N PHE A 217 4.56 11.89 4.21
CA PHE A 217 3.72 11.14 3.29
C PHE A 217 3.22 9.86 3.97
N ILE A 218 1.90 9.71 4.14
CA ILE A 218 1.34 8.56 4.87
C ILE A 218 0.24 7.86 4.09
N ASN A 219 0.06 6.57 4.34
CA ASN A 219 -1.17 5.87 3.99
C ASN A 219 -2.31 6.30 4.93
N SER A 220 -3.54 6.48 4.43
CA SER A 220 -4.74 6.73 5.25
C SER A 220 -4.94 5.77 6.44
N ASN A 221 -4.50 4.51 6.37
CA ASN A 221 -4.53 3.57 7.51
C ASN A 221 -3.66 4.06 8.68
N ILE A 222 -2.54 4.76 8.42
CA ILE A 222 -1.71 5.37 9.46
C ILE A 222 -2.48 6.50 10.14
N LEU A 223 -3.17 7.33 9.35
CA LEU A 223 -4.04 8.38 9.90
C LEU A 223 -5.18 7.78 10.72
N HIS A 224 -5.81 6.70 10.24
CA HIS A 224 -6.86 5.99 10.96
C HIS A 224 -6.39 5.52 12.35
N LEU A 225 -5.15 5.05 12.48
CA LEU A 225 -4.57 4.70 13.79
C LEU A 225 -4.39 5.92 14.70
N CYS A 226 -4.03 7.07 14.12
CA CYS A 226 -3.80 8.30 14.87
C CYS A 226 -5.12 8.96 15.30
N ALA A 227 -6.16 8.90 14.45
CA ALA A 227 -7.49 9.45 14.71
C ALA A 227 -8.22 8.78 15.88
N ARG A 228 -7.78 7.59 16.29
CA ARG A 228 -8.28 6.85 17.45
C ARG A 228 -7.77 7.38 18.79
N ARG A 229 -6.81 8.30 18.76
CA ARG A 229 -6.22 8.90 19.96
C ARG A 229 -6.82 10.28 20.20
N PRO A 230 -6.98 10.70 21.46
CA PRO A 230 -7.32 12.09 21.77
C PRO A 230 -6.38 13.05 21.03
N GLY A 231 -6.94 14.08 20.40
CA GLY A 231 -6.17 15.12 19.71
C GLY A 231 -5.50 14.72 18.39
N CYS A 232 -5.76 13.53 17.84
CA CYS A 232 -5.26 13.13 16.51
C CYS A 232 -3.73 13.28 16.34
N PHE A 233 -2.96 12.69 17.25
CA PHE A 233 -1.49 12.79 17.24
C PHE A 233 -0.87 12.03 16.03
N CYS A 234 -0.79 12.69 14.87
CA CYS A 234 -0.26 12.16 13.61
C CYS A 234 0.99 12.90 13.12
N HIS A 235 1.61 13.73 13.96
CA HIS A 235 2.71 14.64 13.59
C HIS A 235 4.06 14.26 14.25
N PRO A 236 4.62 13.07 13.96
CA PRO A 236 5.85 12.61 14.60
C PRO A 236 7.10 13.42 14.20
N TYR A 237 7.00 14.21 13.14
CA TYR A 237 8.12 14.99 12.59
C TYR A 237 8.13 16.45 13.04
N GLY A 238 7.28 16.80 14.00
CA GLY A 238 7.15 18.15 14.53
C GLY A 238 5.86 18.83 14.10
N HIS A 239 5.51 19.87 14.85
CA HIS A 239 4.35 20.69 14.55
C HIS A 239 4.57 21.48 13.26
N GLY A 240 3.54 21.56 12.41
CA GLY A 240 3.58 22.32 11.16
C GLY A 240 4.16 21.58 9.95
N VAL A 241 4.68 20.35 10.10
CA VAL A 241 5.08 19.53 8.95
C VAL A 241 3.81 19.05 8.22
N PRO A 242 3.56 19.47 6.97
CA PRO A 242 2.36 19.04 6.24
C PRO A 242 2.32 17.52 6.07
N ILE A 243 1.10 16.98 6.16
CA ILE A 243 0.80 15.57 5.92
C ILE A 243 0.10 15.47 4.56
N LEU A 244 0.70 14.71 3.63
CA LEU A 244 0.06 14.30 2.38
C LEU A 244 -0.27 12.82 2.46
N LEU A 245 -1.50 12.43 2.15
CA LEU A 245 -1.91 11.03 2.18
C LEU A 245 -2.77 10.62 1.00
N TYR A 246 -2.67 9.36 0.63
CA TYR A 246 -3.63 8.71 -0.25
C TYR A 246 -4.64 7.89 0.54
N ILE A 247 -5.81 7.70 -0.07
CA ILE A 247 -6.97 7.04 0.55
C ILE A 247 -7.03 5.59 0.14
N CYS A 248 -6.94 4.69 1.11
CA CYS A 248 -7.15 3.25 0.92
C CYS A 248 -8.61 2.84 1.09
N GLN A 249 -9.35 3.54 1.95
CA GLN A 249 -10.76 3.26 2.22
C GLN A 249 -11.51 4.58 2.29
N ALA A 250 -12.68 4.65 1.63
CA ALA A 250 -13.48 5.86 1.62
C ALA A 250 -13.84 6.31 3.05
N ALA A 251 -14.00 5.37 4.00
CA ALA A 251 -14.29 5.68 5.40
C ALA A 251 -13.20 6.53 6.09
N HIS A 252 -11.94 6.50 5.61
CA HIS A 252 -10.86 7.31 6.18
C HIS A 252 -11.01 8.82 5.92
N PHE A 253 -11.94 9.23 5.05
CA PHE A 253 -12.36 10.65 4.97
C PHE A 253 -12.95 11.15 6.29
N LEU A 254 -13.57 10.27 7.10
CA LEU A 254 -14.05 10.61 8.43
C LEU A 254 -12.90 10.89 9.40
N ASP A 255 -11.79 10.14 9.29
CA ASP A 255 -10.59 10.36 10.10
C ASP A 255 -9.95 11.72 9.78
N ILE A 256 -9.90 12.09 8.50
CA ILE A 256 -9.42 13.41 8.08
C ILE A 256 -10.28 14.52 8.68
N ALA A 257 -11.60 14.38 8.62
CA ALA A 257 -12.51 15.37 9.19
C ALA A 257 -12.34 15.48 10.72
N ALA A 258 -12.24 14.35 11.42
CA ALA A 258 -12.00 14.32 12.86
C ALA A 258 -10.65 14.94 13.24
N CYS A 259 -9.61 14.72 12.44
CA CYS A 259 -8.29 15.26 12.70
C CYS A 259 -8.13 16.72 12.29
N ASN A 260 -8.85 17.20 11.28
CA ASN A 260 -8.85 18.61 10.91
C ASN A 260 -9.55 19.49 11.95
N THR A 261 -10.64 19.01 12.57
CA THR A 261 -11.33 19.76 13.63
C THR A 261 -10.45 19.91 14.87
N THR A 262 -9.73 18.85 15.25
CA THR A 262 -8.77 18.86 16.37
C THR A 262 -7.45 19.58 16.06
N SER A 263 -7.02 19.59 14.79
CA SER A 263 -5.84 20.34 14.31
C SER A 263 -6.02 21.85 14.31
N SER A 264 -7.20 22.37 14.65
CA SER A 264 -7.47 23.81 14.82
C SER A 264 -6.80 24.43 16.06
N SER A 265 -6.07 23.64 16.86
CA SER A 265 -5.13 24.15 17.84
C SER A 265 -3.86 24.67 17.13
N ARG A 266 -3.19 25.70 17.66
CA ARG A 266 -2.00 26.37 17.08
C ARG A 266 -0.78 25.46 16.76
N HIS A 267 -0.92 24.15 16.95
CA HIS A 267 0.12 23.13 16.86
C HIS A 267 -0.25 21.99 15.89
N GLY A 268 -1.34 22.11 15.12
CA GLY A 268 -1.77 21.12 14.13
C GLY A 268 -0.86 21.05 12.89
N SER A 269 -0.73 19.87 12.29
CA SER A 269 -0.09 19.68 10.98
C SER A 269 -1.16 19.66 9.90
N PRO A 270 -1.06 20.46 8.83
CA PRO A 270 -2.09 20.50 7.79
C PRO A 270 -2.15 19.16 7.05
N ILE A 271 -3.37 18.62 6.89
CA ILE A 271 -3.62 17.32 6.24
C ILE A 271 -4.22 17.56 4.86
N SER A 272 -3.58 17.02 3.83
CA SER A 272 -4.03 17.07 2.43
C SER A 272 -4.12 15.67 1.83
N VAL A 273 -5.10 15.46 0.97
CA VAL A 273 -5.27 14.21 0.22
C VAL A 273 -4.63 14.34 -1.15
N THR A 274 -3.95 13.30 -1.62
CA THR A 274 -3.42 13.23 -2.99
C THR A 274 -4.52 13.42 -4.03
N ASP A 275 -4.15 13.98 -5.18
CA ASP A 275 -5.05 14.02 -6.34
C ASP A 275 -5.34 12.58 -6.78
N ALA A 276 -6.62 12.22 -6.91
CA ALA A 276 -7.04 10.86 -7.25
C ALA A 276 -6.51 10.38 -8.62
N ARG A 277 -6.14 11.29 -9.52
CA ARG A 277 -5.49 10.95 -10.80
C ARG A 277 -4.09 10.38 -10.58
N LEU A 278 -3.38 10.86 -9.57
CA LEU A 278 -2.07 10.32 -9.18
C LEU A 278 -2.22 8.89 -8.65
N ASP A 279 -3.27 8.61 -7.89
CA ASP A 279 -3.57 7.26 -7.39
C ASP A 279 -3.76 6.29 -8.57
N VAL A 280 -4.55 6.69 -9.57
CA VAL A 280 -4.79 5.88 -10.79
C VAL A 280 -3.51 5.70 -11.60
N LEU A 281 -2.69 6.73 -11.77
CA LEU A 281 -1.40 6.64 -12.46
C LEU A 281 -0.47 5.62 -11.77
N CYS A 282 -0.31 5.73 -10.45
CA CYS A 282 0.58 4.84 -9.69
C CYS A 282 0.08 3.39 -9.74
N ALA A 283 -1.23 3.16 -9.59
CA ALA A 283 -1.82 1.82 -9.69
C ALA A 283 -1.56 1.18 -11.06
N ARG A 284 -1.72 1.94 -12.15
CA ARG A 284 -1.45 1.46 -13.52
C ARG A 284 0.01 1.14 -13.75
N ILE A 285 0.93 1.98 -13.27
CA ILE A 285 2.36 1.72 -13.38
C ILE A 285 2.70 0.41 -12.67
N VAL A 286 2.39 0.27 -11.38
CA VAL A 286 2.78 -0.93 -10.63
C VAL A 286 2.09 -2.18 -11.20
N LYS A 287 0.82 -2.10 -11.59
CA LYS A 287 0.10 -3.23 -12.22
C LYS A 287 0.76 -3.64 -13.54
N TYR A 288 1.18 -2.69 -14.38
CA TYR A 288 1.89 -2.98 -15.62
C TYR A 288 3.19 -3.76 -15.36
N TYR A 289 4.01 -3.31 -14.41
CA TYR A 289 5.25 -4.00 -14.05
C TYR A 289 4.99 -5.38 -13.46
N SER A 290 3.98 -5.50 -12.59
CA SER A 290 3.59 -6.77 -11.97
C SER A 290 3.16 -7.80 -13.01
N ILE A 291 2.30 -7.42 -13.97
CA ILE A 291 1.88 -8.34 -15.04
C ILE A 291 3.07 -8.67 -15.95
N ARG A 292 3.92 -7.69 -16.30
CA ARG A 292 5.11 -7.90 -17.14
C ARG A 292 6.05 -8.94 -16.52
N ARG A 293 6.33 -8.81 -15.22
CA ARG A 293 7.14 -9.77 -14.46
C ARG A 293 6.49 -11.14 -14.37
N PHE A 294 5.21 -11.20 -14.03
CA PHE A 294 4.46 -12.46 -13.96
C PHE A 294 4.54 -13.26 -15.26
N VAL A 295 4.35 -12.61 -16.41
CA VAL A 295 4.47 -13.27 -17.72
C VAL A 295 5.91 -13.76 -17.94
N ALA A 296 6.90 -12.92 -17.68
CA ALA A 296 8.31 -13.26 -17.89
C ALA A 296 8.81 -14.41 -17.00
N GLU A 297 8.39 -14.44 -15.73
CA GLU A 297 8.86 -15.39 -14.74
C GLU A 297 8.11 -16.73 -14.80
N THR A 298 6.81 -16.70 -15.11
CA THR A 298 5.97 -17.90 -15.07
C THR A 298 5.68 -18.50 -16.45
N GLY A 299 5.88 -17.74 -17.53
CA GLY A 299 5.48 -18.12 -18.88
C GLY A 299 3.96 -18.23 -19.09
N ARG A 300 3.14 -17.82 -18.12
CA ARG A 300 1.68 -17.85 -18.20
C ARG A 300 1.14 -16.65 -18.97
N ALA A 301 -0.10 -16.76 -19.44
CA ALA A 301 -0.79 -15.66 -20.12
C ALA A 301 -1.02 -14.47 -19.18
N ALA A 302 -0.92 -13.24 -19.69
CA ALA A 302 -1.08 -12.02 -18.88
C ALA A 302 -2.45 -11.96 -18.17
N GLU A 303 -3.49 -12.49 -18.81
CA GLU A 303 -4.85 -12.59 -18.29
C GLU A 303 -4.98 -13.46 -17.04
N ASP A 304 -4.01 -14.33 -16.79
CA ASP A 304 -3.98 -15.17 -15.59
C ASP A 304 -3.52 -14.42 -14.33
N TRP A 305 -2.98 -13.20 -14.49
CA TRP A 305 -2.38 -12.44 -13.40
C TRP A 305 -3.37 -12.19 -12.26
N ASP A 306 -4.62 -11.83 -12.59
CA ASP A 306 -5.62 -11.46 -11.57
C ASP A 306 -5.89 -12.63 -10.59
N ARG A 307 -5.89 -13.87 -11.10
CA ARG A 307 -6.09 -15.07 -10.29
C ARG A 307 -4.89 -15.41 -9.42
N ALA A 308 -3.70 -14.98 -9.82
CA ALA A 308 -2.45 -15.27 -9.12
C ALA A 308 -2.14 -14.24 -8.00
N HIS A 309 -2.66 -13.02 -8.08
CA HIS A 309 -2.24 -11.90 -7.24
C HIS A 309 -3.35 -11.25 -6.39
N ASP A 310 -4.51 -11.90 -6.24
CA ASP A 310 -5.69 -11.33 -5.56
C ASP A 310 -5.93 -9.86 -5.98
N ALA A 311 -6.27 -9.68 -7.26
CA ALA A 311 -6.30 -8.36 -7.90
C ALA A 311 -7.20 -7.31 -7.22
N ALA A 312 -8.14 -7.74 -6.39
CA ALA A 312 -8.99 -6.84 -5.61
C ALA A 312 -8.24 -6.16 -4.44
N MET A 313 -7.19 -6.81 -3.94
CA MET A 313 -6.34 -6.33 -2.84
C MET A 313 -5.05 -5.69 -3.32
N PHE A 314 -4.68 -5.89 -4.59
CA PHE A 314 -3.48 -5.30 -5.18
C PHE A 314 -3.44 -3.77 -5.03
N HIS A 315 -2.35 -3.25 -4.45
CA HIS A 315 -2.14 -1.83 -4.27
C HIS A 315 -0.65 -1.49 -4.33
N TYR A 316 -0.29 -0.29 -4.77
CA TYR A 316 1.09 0.23 -4.68
C TYR A 316 1.47 0.62 -3.24
N SER A 317 2.76 0.63 -2.92
CA SER A 317 3.27 1.05 -1.61
C SER A 317 3.20 2.57 -1.44
N SER A 318 3.16 3.05 -0.19
CA SER A 318 3.23 4.50 0.07
C SER A 318 4.52 5.12 -0.46
N GLY A 319 5.61 4.34 -0.48
CA GLY A 319 6.89 4.80 -0.99
C GLY A 319 6.87 5.04 -2.49
N MET A 320 6.22 4.15 -3.26
CA MET A 320 6.05 4.31 -4.70
C MET A 320 5.40 5.66 -5.01
N GLN A 321 4.26 5.96 -4.40
CA GLN A 321 3.58 7.22 -4.69
C GLN A 321 4.35 8.45 -4.18
N ALA A 322 5.05 8.35 -3.04
CA ALA A 322 5.89 9.44 -2.56
C ALA A 322 7.06 9.77 -3.51
N ILE A 323 7.67 8.75 -4.14
CA ILE A 323 8.65 8.95 -5.22
C ILE A 323 7.99 9.67 -6.39
N MET A 324 6.79 9.25 -6.80
CA MET A 324 6.06 9.91 -7.90
C MET A 324 5.69 11.36 -7.59
N VAL A 325 5.36 11.69 -6.33
CA VAL A 325 5.19 13.08 -5.89
C VAL A 325 6.49 13.86 -6.05
N ALA A 326 7.61 13.34 -5.55
CA ALA A 326 8.92 13.99 -5.67
C ALA A 326 9.34 14.19 -7.14
N VAL A 327 9.13 13.19 -7.99
CA VAL A 327 9.36 13.28 -9.44
C VAL A 327 8.55 14.42 -10.07
N GLY A 328 7.30 14.59 -9.67
CA GLY A 328 6.43 15.67 -10.17
C GLY A 328 6.79 17.07 -9.69
N VAL A 329 7.41 17.21 -8.51
CA VAL A 329 7.60 18.51 -7.86
C VAL A 329 9.04 18.94 -7.67
N CYS A 330 10.03 18.11 -7.96
CA CYS A 330 11.44 18.41 -7.67
C CYS A 330 12.33 18.33 -8.92
N ASP A 331 13.35 19.17 -9.03
CA ASP A 331 14.27 19.18 -10.18
C ASP A 331 15.28 18.04 -10.14
N ARG A 332 15.54 17.49 -8.94
CA ARG A 332 16.35 16.29 -8.70
C ARG A 332 15.81 15.52 -7.50
N VAL A 333 15.83 14.19 -7.59
CA VAL A 333 15.31 13.31 -6.54
C VAL A 333 16.39 12.31 -6.11
N SER A 334 16.68 12.30 -4.80
CA SER A 334 17.49 11.26 -4.17
C SER A 334 16.59 10.37 -3.33
N VAL A 335 16.70 9.06 -3.50
CA VAL A 335 15.82 8.07 -2.86
C VAL A 335 16.64 7.20 -1.93
N PHE A 336 16.23 7.12 -0.67
CA PHE A 336 16.95 6.41 0.39
C PHE A 336 16.04 5.39 1.05
N GLY A 337 16.54 4.18 1.34
CA GLY A 337 15.77 3.19 2.11
C GLY A 337 14.63 2.55 1.33
N PHE A 338 14.87 2.32 0.03
CA PHE A 338 14.02 1.55 -0.87
C PHE A 338 14.79 0.33 -1.38
N GLY A 339 14.09 -0.80 -1.50
CA GLY A 339 14.70 -2.08 -1.81
C GLY A 339 14.79 -2.99 -0.59
N LYS A 340 15.10 -4.26 -0.89
CA LYS A 340 15.18 -5.33 0.09
C LYS A 340 16.54 -6.01 0.04
N SER A 341 17.02 -6.43 1.20
CA SER A 341 18.14 -7.35 1.33
C SER A 341 17.79 -8.42 2.36
N SER A 342 18.29 -9.65 2.16
CA SER A 342 18.05 -10.81 3.03
C SER A 342 18.40 -10.53 4.49
N ASP A 343 19.47 -9.76 4.70
CA ASP A 343 20.03 -9.50 6.03
C ASP A 343 19.42 -8.25 6.68
N ALA A 344 18.60 -7.51 5.94
CA ALA A 344 17.97 -6.29 6.41
C ALA A 344 16.54 -6.54 6.89
N LYS A 345 16.16 -5.87 7.98
CA LYS A 345 14.75 -5.79 8.39
C LYS A 345 13.92 -5.08 7.33
N HIS A 346 12.62 -5.32 7.31
CA HIS A 346 11.70 -4.57 6.45
C HIS A 346 11.61 -3.11 6.87
N HIS A 347 11.61 -2.83 8.19
CA HIS A 347 11.72 -1.47 8.70
C HIS A 347 12.96 -1.28 9.56
N TYR A 348 13.67 -0.15 9.40
CA TYR A 348 14.83 0.17 10.22
C TYR A 348 14.46 0.43 11.69
N HIS A 349 13.21 0.88 11.94
CA HIS A 349 12.73 1.27 13.26
C HIS A 349 11.77 0.25 13.92
N SER A 350 11.63 -0.95 13.34
CA SER A 350 10.77 -2.01 13.88
C SER A 350 11.47 -3.37 13.83
N ASN A 351 10.82 -4.41 14.36
CA ASN A 351 11.30 -5.80 14.27
C ASN A 351 10.68 -6.58 13.10
N GLN A 352 9.90 -5.92 12.24
CA GLN A 352 9.33 -6.55 11.05
C GLN A 352 10.45 -6.89 10.07
N LYS A 353 10.55 -8.17 9.69
CA LYS A 353 11.55 -8.66 8.73
C LYS A 353 10.98 -8.85 7.32
N ALA A 354 9.76 -9.36 7.21
CA ALA A 354 9.10 -9.63 5.93
C ALA A 354 8.41 -8.38 5.37
N GLU A 355 8.37 -8.31 4.06
CA GLU A 355 7.50 -7.41 3.30
C GLU A 355 6.03 -7.80 3.49
N LEU A 356 5.13 -6.90 3.09
CA LEU A 356 3.70 -7.15 3.12
C LEU A 356 3.26 -7.75 1.78
N ASP A 357 2.51 -8.85 1.82
CA ASP A 357 2.02 -9.55 0.62
C ASP A 357 1.01 -8.73 -0.21
N LEU A 358 0.51 -7.62 0.33
CA LEU A 358 -0.43 -6.71 -0.33
C LEU A 358 0.20 -5.90 -1.49
N HIS A 359 1.52 -5.71 -1.44
CA HIS A 359 2.26 -4.93 -2.42
C HIS A 359 3.18 -5.86 -3.22
N ASP A 360 3.22 -5.68 -4.54
CA ASP A 360 4.23 -6.31 -5.38
C ASP A 360 5.50 -5.47 -5.38
N TYR A 361 6.32 -5.64 -4.33
CA TYR A 361 7.57 -4.89 -4.17
C TYR A 361 8.56 -5.15 -5.30
N GLU A 362 8.59 -6.37 -5.83
CA GLU A 362 9.47 -6.73 -6.95
C GLU A 362 9.08 -6.00 -8.25
N ALA A 363 7.78 -5.79 -8.48
CA ALA A 363 7.31 -4.92 -9.54
C ALA A 363 7.71 -3.46 -9.33
N GLU A 364 7.61 -2.96 -8.10
CA GLU A 364 8.06 -1.60 -7.75
C GLU A 364 9.57 -1.43 -7.95
N TYR A 365 10.39 -2.41 -7.54
CA TYR A 365 11.83 -2.37 -7.70
C TYR A 365 12.24 -2.37 -9.17
N ALA A 366 11.57 -3.16 -10.00
CA ALA A 366 11.76 -3.12 -11.45
C ALA A 366 11.37 -1.75 -12.03
N PHE A 367 10.29 -1.14 -11.54
CA PHE A 367 9.92 0.22 -11.92
C PHE A 367 10.96 1.25 -11.48
N TYR A 368 11.47 1.18 -10.25
CA TYR A 368 12.47 2.10 -9.73
C TYR A 368 13.76 2.08 -10.55
N HIS A 369 14.17 0.88 -10.99
CA HIS A 369 15.31 0.73 -11.88
C HIS A 369 15.07 1.43 -13.23
N ASP A 370 13.94 1.16 -13.88
CA ASP A 370 13.58 1.80 -15.16
C ASP A 370 13.38 3.32 -14.98
N LEU A 371 12.86 3.79 -13.84
CA LEU A 371 12.68 5.21 -13.55
C LEU A 371 14.02 5.95 -13.44
N ALA A 372 15.03 5.33 -12.81
CA ALA A 372 16.34 5.94 -12.60
C ALA A 372 17.22 5.89 -13.85
N GLU A 373 17.27 4.73 -14.52
CA GLU A 373 18.22 4.49 -15.61
C GLU A 373 17.61 4.77 -16.98
N HIS A 374 16.33 4.45 -17.17
CA HIS A 374 15.69 4.40 -18.48
C HIS A 374 14.24 4.95 -18.50
N PRO A 375 13.97 6.16 -17.97
CA PRO A 375 12.60 6.65 -17.77
C PRO A 375 11.74 6.67 -19.05
N GLN A 376 12.37 6.76 -20.23
CA GLN A 376 11.73 6.68 -21.53
C GLN A 376 11.04 5.33 -21.84
N VAL A 377 11.39 4.24 -21.13
CA VAL A 377 10.77 2.93 -21.32
C VAL A 377 9.50 2.77 -20.48
N VAL A 378 9.25 3.67 -19.53
CA VAL A 378 8.03 3.68 -18.72
C VAL A 378 6.88 4.25 -19.56
N PRO A 379 5.91 3.44 -20.04
CA PRO A 379 4.94 3.90 -21.05
C PRO A 379 4.14 5.11 -20.58
N PHE A 380 3.72 5.11 -19.32
CA PHE A 380 2.88 6.16 -18.73
C PHE A 380 3.58 7.52 -18.59
N LEU A 381 4.92 7.53 -18.48
CA LEU A 381 5.71 8.77 -18.34
C LEU A 381 6.08 9.32 -19.71
N LYS A 382 6.44 8.44 -20.65
CA LYS A 382 6.73 8.80 -22.04
C LYS A 382 5.55 9.49 -22.72
N ASP A 383 4.36 8.89 -22.61
CA ASP A 383 3.17 9.37 -23.32
C ASP A 383 2.60 10.68 -22.72
N ALA A 384 3.01 11.03 -21.50
CA ALA A 384 2.60 12.26 -20.83
C ALA A 384 3.34 13.52 -21.33
N GLY A 385 4.41 13.37 -22.12
CA GLY A 385 5.31 14.47 -22.45
C GLY A 385 6.01 15.06 -21.20
N PHE A 386 6.00 14.33 -20.08
CA PHE A 386 6.62 14.75 -18.83
C PHE A 386 8.10 14.40 -18.84
N THR A 387 8.96 15.39 -18.59
CA THR A 387 10.41 15.15 -18.45
C THR A 387 10.70 14.72 -17.03
N VAL A 388 11.12 13.46 -16.86
CA VAL A 388 11.50 12.90 -15.57
C VAL A 388 12.81 13.57 -15.11
N PRO A 389 12.88 14.17 -13.91
CA PRO A 389 14.11 14.70 -13.35
C PRO A 389 15.12 13.57 -13.05
N PRO A 390 16.41 13.85 -12.87
CA PRO A 390 17.35 12.85 -12.39
C PRO A 390 16.88 12.22 -11.06
N VAL A 391 16.81 10.89 -11.03
CA VAL A 391 16.45 10.10 -9.85
C VAL A 391 17.61 9.17 -9.49
N ILE A 392 18.11 9.27 -8.25
CA ILE A 392 19.26 8.47 -7.79
C ILE A 392 18.84 7.67 -6.56
N PHE A 393 19.04 6.36 -6.57
CA PHE A 393 18.78 5.48 -5.43
C PHE A 393 20.06 5.22 -4.64
N TYR A 394 19.96 5.34 -3.31
CA TYR A 394 21.02 5.05 -2.35
C TYR A 394 20.62 3.83 -1.52
N HIS A 395 21.53 2.84 -1.45
CA HIS A 395 21.30 1.51 -0.85
C HIS A 395 22.09 1.26 0.42
#